data_AF-A0AAN4WIV9-F1
#
_entry.id   AF-A0AAN4WIV9-F1
#
_cell.length_a   1.000
_cell.length_b   1.000
_cell.length_c   1.000
_cell.angle_alpha   90.00
_cell.angle_beta   90.00
_cell.angle_gamma   90.00
#
_symmetry.space_group_name_H-M   'P 1'
#
loop_
_entity.id
_entity.type
_entity.pdbx_description
1 polymer ?
#
loop_
_entity_poly.entity_id
_entity_poly.type
_entity_poly.pdbx_seq_one_letter_code
_entity_poly.pdbx_strand_id
1 'polypeptide(L)'
;MADTTTTVSGKGEKRKIIFLIIFIIVAIVVAVLWWLDYRKYIRTDDANLDSFRVSVSAPVAGQVTRLYAMEGDAVKQGDTLFILDDNACTVMAPVDGVVGKRWVLPGDRIEAGQTAFTLNRGTDIWVAVYLEETKFKEIYLGQKAQFTLDAYDKLTFEGRVYYIGDNTASEFALVPPNNASGNFTKVTQRIPLKISIDRVEGDDGQKARVKLVSGMSATVKIEKE
;
A
#
# COMPACT_ATOMS: atom_id res chain seq x y z
N MET A 1 -35.15 71.36 34.92
CA MET A 1 -33.68 71.51 34.98
C MET A 1 -33.07 70.21 34.49
N ALA A 2 -32.22 70.31 33.45
CA ALA A 2 -31.35 69.24 32.93
C ALA A 2 -30.45 68.69 34.07
N ASP A 3 -29.74 67.56 34.00
CA ASP A 3 -28.96 66.93 32.93
C ASP A 3 -28.38 65.67 33.64
N THR A 4 -28.20 64.47 33.10
CA THR A 4 -27.04 64.05 32.29
C THR A 4 -27.10 62.52 32.25
N THR A 5 -27.27 61.89 31.09
CA THR A 5 -27.05 60.44 30.93
C THR A 5 -25.66 60.24 30.35
N THR A 6 -24.70 59.89 31.20
CA THR A 6 -23.30 59.68 30.80
C THR A 6 -23.20 58.43 29.93
N THR A 7 -23.03 58.62 28.63
CA THR A 7 -22.74 57.56 27.65
C THR A 7 -21.28 57.12 27.80
N VAL A 8 -21.06 56.03 28.54
CA VAL A 8 -19.73 55.39 28.60
C VAL A 8 -19.48 54.67 27.28
N SER A 9 -18.78 55.36 26.37
CA SER A 9 -18.40 54.92 25.04
C SER A 9 -17.59 53.62 25.06
N GLY A 10 -18.22 52.52 24.61
CA GLY A 10 -17.68 51.16 24.44
C GLY A 10 -16.58 51.02 23.38
N LYS A 11 -15.44 51.69 23.57
CA LYS A 11 -14.26 51.57 22.68
C LYS A 11 -13.52 50.24 22.87
N GLY A 12 -13.57 49.66 24.07
CA GLY A 12 -12.99 48.35 24.40
C GLY A 12 -13.82 47.18 23.84
N GLU A 13 -15.15 47.27 23.89
CA GLU A 13 -16.03 46.25 23.31
C GLU A 13 -15.97 46.23 21.78
N LYS A 14 -15.93 47.40 21.12
CA LYS A 14 -15.77 47.45 19.65
C LYS A 14 -14.45 46.81 19.18
N ARG A 15 -13.35 46.98 19.92
CA ARG A 15 -12.08 46.29 19.62
C ARG A 15 -12.21 44.77 19.81
N LYS A 16 -12.85 44.31 20.89
CA LYS A 16 -13.11 42.88 21.11
C LYS A 16 -13.99 42.29 20.00
N ILE A 17 -15.01 43.01 19.54
CA ILE A 17 -15.88 42.61 18.42
C ILE A 17 -15.08 42.54 17.11
N ILE A 18 -14.21 43.51 16.84
CA ILE A 18 -13.33 43.48 15.65
C ILE A 18 -12.40 42.26 15.68
N PHE A 19 -11.76 41.97 16.82
CA PHE A 19 -10.92 40.78 16.96
C PHE A 19 -11.72 39.47 16.81
N LEU A 20 -12.95 39.43 17.32
CA LEU A 20 -13.83 38.26 17.18
C LEU A 20 -14.24 38.02 15.71
N ILE A 21 -14.55 39.09 14.98
CA ILE A 21 -14.89 39.01 13.54
C ILE A 21 -13.68 38.54 12.74
N ILE A 22 -12.49 39.09 13.01
CA ILE A 22 -11.25 38.66 12.34
C ILE A 22 -10.98 37.18 12.63
N PHE A 23 -11.13 36.74 13.88
CA PHE A 23 -10.97 35.34 14.25
C PHE A 23 -11.95 34.41 13.51
N ILE A 24 -13.22 34.80 13.40
CA ILE A 24 -14.24 34.04 12.65
C ILE A 24 -13.89 33.99 11.16
N ILE A 25 -13.46 35.10 10.56
CA ILE A 25 -13.04 35.13 9.16
C ILE A 25 -11.84 34.21 8.94
N VAL A 26 -10.82 34.26 9.81
CA VAL A 26 -9.66 33.36 9.72
C VAL A 26 -10.09 31.91 9.86
N ALA A 27 -10.97 31.58 10.81
CA ALA A 27 -11.49 30.23 10.99
C ALA A 27 -12.25 29.74 9.75
N ILE A 28 -13.07 30.60 9.12
CA ILE A 28 -13.77 30.30 7.87
C ILE A 28 -12.78 30.07 6.73
N VAL A 29 -11.76 30.94 6.58
CA VAL A 29 -10.75 30.79 5.52
C VAL A 29 -9.99 29.47 5.69
N VAL A 30 -9.57 29.14 6.91
CA VAL A 30 -8.91 27.85 7.20
C VAL A 30 -9.85 26.68 6.88
N ALA A 31 -11.11 26.75 7.31
CA ALA A 31 -12.10 25.70 7.04
C ALA A 31 -12.36 25.52 5.53
N VAL A 32 -12.44 26.62 4.76
CA VAL A 32 -12.61 26.58 3.31
C VAL A 32 -11.39 25.99 2.62
N LEU A 33 -10.17 26.38 3.01
CA LEU A 33 -8.94 25.79 2.46
C LEU A 33 -8.86 24.29 2.75
N TRP A 34 -9.20 23.88 3.97
CA TRP A 34 -9.22 22.47 4.36
C TRP A 34 -10.27 21.68 3.60
N TRP A 35 -11.45 22.26 3.39
CA TRP A 35 -12.53 21.66 2.59
C TRP A 35 -12.14 21.48 1.13
N LEU A 36 -11.45 22.45 0.54
CA LEU A 36 -10.95 22.37 -0.83
C LEU A 36 -9.89 21.28 -0.99
N ASP A 37 -8.99 21.13 -0.03
CA ASP A 37 -7.98 20.07 -0.06
C ASP A 37 -8.59 18.68 0.12
N TYR A 38 -9.58 18.54 1.01
CA TYR A 38 -10.29 17.27 1.21
C TYR A 38 -11.06 16.83 -0.05
N ARG A 39 -11.57 17.78 -0.85
CA ARG A 39 -12.30 17.47 -2.09
C ARG A 39 -11.41 17.05 -3.26
N LYS A 40 -10.09 17.21 -3.18
CA LYS A 40 -9.16 16.95 -4.30
C LYS A 40 -8.61 15.54 -4.35
N TYR A 41 -8.68 14.78 -3.26
CA TYR A 41 -8.04 13.46 -3.21
C TYR A 41 -9.00 12.37 -2.76
N ILE A 42 -8.85 11.18 -3.34
CA ILE A 42 -9.39 9.94 -2.80
C ILE A 42 -8.35 9.35 -1.86
N ARG A 43 -8.67 9.33 -0.57
CA ARG A 43 -7.79 8.76 0.46
C ARG A 43 -8.22 7.34 0.80
N THR A 44 -7.25 6.47 0.94
CA THR A 44 -7.43 5.09 1.40
C THR A 44 -6.21 4.64 2.17
N ASP A 45 -6.47 3.99 3.31
CA ASP A 45 -5.45 3.38 4.17
C ASP A 45 -5.33 1.87 3.89
N ASP A 46 -6.23 1.33 3.05
CA ASP A 46 -6.23 -0.07 2.65
C ASP A 46 -5.31 -0.27 1.45
N ALA A 47 -4.02 -0.13 1.72
CA ALA A 47 -2.96 -0.31 0.75
C ALA A 47 -1.71 -0.90 1.39
N ASN A 48 -0.98 -1.67 0.60
CA ASN A 48 0.26 -2.30 1.00
C ASN A 48 1.23 -2.40 -0.17
N LEU A 49 2.52 -2.44 0.13
CA LEU A 49 3.53 -2.81 -0.86
C LEU A 49 3.39 -4.29 -1.21
N ASP A 50 3.42 -4.60 -2.50
CA ASP A 50 3.39 -5.97 -3.01
C ASP A 50 4.44 -6.15 -4.11
N SER A 51 4.83 -7.39 -4.36
CA SER A 51 5.90 -7.74 -5.29
C SER A 51 5.63 -9.07 -5.98
N PHE A 52 6.31 -9.33 -7.10
CA PHE A 52 6.22 -10.63 -7.74
C PHE A 52 6.85 -11.71 -6.87
N ARG A 53 6.07 -12.77 -6.62
CA ARG A 53 6.48 -13.97 -5.90
C ARG A 53 6.86 -15.05 -6.89
N VAL A 54 8.07 -15.59 -6.77
CA VAL A 54 8.58 -16.70 -7.56
C VAL A 54 8.81 -17.90 -6.64
N SER A 55 8.06 -18.96 -6.87
CA SER A 55 8.24 -20.23 -6.16
C SER A 55 9.37 -21.03 -6.82
N VAL A 56 10.36 -21.42 -6.02
CA VAL A 56 11.44 -22.31 -6.44
C VAL A 56 11.09 -23.72 -6.01
N SER A 57 10.87 -24.58 -6.99
CA SER A 57 10.52 -25.98 -6.77
C SER A 57 11.70 -26.92 -7.04
N ALA A 58 11.70 -28.08 -6.40
CA ALA A 58 12.69 -29.12 -6.66
C ALA A 58 12.46 -29.74 -8.06
N PRO A 59 13.49 -29.85 -8.92
CA PRO A 59 13.33 -30.46 -10.24
C PRO A 59 13.26 -31.99 -10.18
N VAL A 60 13.81 -32.59 -9.12
CA VAL A 60 13.83 -34.04 -8.88
C VAL A 60 13.50 -34.32 -7.40
N ALA A 61 13.00 -35.52 -7.11
CA ALA A 61 12.81 -35.94 -5.73
C ALA A 61 14.17 -36.23 -5.06
N GLY A 62 14.30 -35.91 -3.78
CA GLY A 62 15.54 -36.15 -3.02
C GLY A 62 15.48 -35.63 -1.60
N GLN A 63 16.51 -35.93 -0.80
CA GLN A 63 16.68 -35.37 0.53
C GLN A 63 17.48 -34.07 0.47
N VAL A 64 17.06 -33.03 1.20
CA VAL A 64 17.77 -31.76 1.30
C VAL A 64 19.01 -31.94 2.18
N THR A 65 20.19 -31.94 1.59
CA THR A 65 21.44 -32.17 2.32
C THR A 65 21.98 -30.89 2.95
N ARG A 66 21.97 -29.79 2.18
CA ARG A 66 22.51 -28.49 2.60
C ARG A 66 21.64 -27.34 2.10
N LEU A 67 21.56 -26.30 2.92
CA LEU A 67 20.93 -25.03 2.60
C LEU A 67 21.97 -23.93 2.59
N TYR A 68 21.85 -23.01 1.63
CA TYR A 68 22.77 -21.90 1.43
C TYR A 68 22.10 -20.54 1.60
N ALA A 69 20.77 -20.50 1.63
CA ALA A 69 19.99 -19.27 1.82
C ALA A 69 19.02 -19.38 3.00
N MET A 70 18.88 -18.28 3.74
CA MET A 70 17.92 -18.10 4.83
C MET A 70 16.81 -17.13 4.42
N GLU A 71 15.70 -17.13 5.15
CA GLU A 71 14.64 -16.13 4.96
C GLU A 71 15.18 -14.73 5.25
N GLY A 72 14.91 -13.78 4.36
CA GLY A 72 15.41 -12.42 4.42
C GLY A 72 16.72 -12.17 3.66
N ASP A 73 17.42 -13.22 3.21
CA ASP A 73 18.64 -13.08 2.42
C ASP A 73 18.33 -12.58 1.01
N ALA A 74 19.17 -11.68 0.51
CA ALA A 74 19.16 -11.26 -0.89
C ALA A 74 19.94 -12.27 -1.73
N VAL A 75 19.29 -12.80 -2.77
CA VAL A 75 19.85 -13.77 -3.70
C VAL A 75 19.81 -13.21 -5.12
N LYS A 76 20.83 -13.52 -5.91
CA LYS A 76 20.89 -13.24 -7.34
C LYS A 76 20.49 -14.47 -8.14
N GLN A 77 20.03 -14.25 -9.35
CA GLN A 77 19.78 -15.32 -10.30
C GLN A 77 21.05 -16.18 -10.46
N GLY A 78 20.90 -17.49 -10.29
CA GLY A 78 22.00 -18.45 -10.32
C GLY A 78 22.64 -18.74 -8.96
N ASP A 79 22.31 -17.98 -7.90
CA ASP A 79 22.80 -18.30 -6.56
C ASP A 79 22.26 -19.65 -6.10
N THR A 80 23.12 -20.47 -5.49
CA THR A 80 22.73 -21.77 -4.97
C THR A 80 21.85 -21.59 -3.73
N LEU A 81 20.66 -22.21 -3.73
CA LEU A 81 19.74 -22.17 -2.60
C LEU A 81 19.88 -23.42 -1.73
N PHE A 82 19.89 -24.61 -2.35
CA PHE A 82 20.01 -25.89 -1.66
C PHE A 82 20.51 -27.00 -2.59
N ILE A 83 21.01 -28.08 -1.98
CA ILE A 83 21.49 -29.27 -2.69
C ILE A 83 20.69 -30.50 -2.26
N LEU A 84 20.33 -31.34 -3.22
CA LEU A 84 19.67 -32.62 -3.03
C LEU A 84 20.66 -33.79 -3.15
N ASP A 85 20.47 -34.81 -2.31
CA ASP A 85 21.39 -35.96 -2.15
C ASP A 85 21.53 -36.82 -3.42
N ASP A 86 20.42 -37.31 -3.98
CA ASP A 86 20.39 -38.42 -4.96
C ASP A 86 21.14 -38.14 -6.29
N ASN A 87 21.61 -36.92 -6.56
CA ASN A 87 22.46 -36.57 -7.71
C ASN A 87 23.37 -35.35 -7.49
N ALA A 88 23.57 -34.89 -6.24
CA ALA A 88 24.10 -33.54 -5.96
C ALA A 88 23.39 -32.44 -6.79
N CYS A 89 22.07 -32.60 -6.99
CA CYS A 89 21.29 -31.66 -7.78
C CYS A 89 21.25 -30.33 -7.04
N THR A 90 21.85 -29.31 -7.66
CA THR A 90 21.92 -27.97 -7.10
C THR A 90 20.74 -27.15 -7.60
N VAL A 91 19.89 -26.71 -6.68
CA VAL A 91 18.76 -25.84 -7.00
C VAL A 91 19.19 -24.40 -6.78
N MET A 92 19.08 -23.61 -7.84
CA MET A 92 19.51 -22.22 -7.89
C MET A 92 18.32 -21.26 -7.88
N ALA A 93 18.57 -20.01 -7.48
CA ALA A 93 17.59 -18.94 -7.57
C ALA A 93 17.28 -18.63 -9.06
N PRO A 94 16.01 -18.70 -9.49
CA PRO A 94 15.64 -18.43 -10.88
C PRO A 94 15.65 -16.94 -11.22
N VAL A 95 15.57 -16.06 -10.22
CA VAL A 95 15.52 -14.60 -10.37
C VAL A 95 16.25 -13.93 -9.21
N ASP A 96 16.66 -12.67 -9.43
CA ASP A 96 17.09 -11.79 -8.36
C ASP A 96 15.93 -11.47 -7.41
N GLY A 97 16.20 -11.50 -6.11
CA GLY A 97 15.18 -11.20 -5.12
C GLY A 97 15.63 -11.40 -3.69
N VAL A 98 14.66 -11.35 -2.78
CA VAL A 98 14.85 -11.67 -1.37
C VAL A 98 14.09 -12.95 -1.06
N VAL A 99 14.70 -13.85 -0.30
CA VAL A 99 14.01 -15.05 0.18
C VAL A 99 12.87 -14.64 1.11
N GLY A 100 11.63 -14.75 0.62
CA GLY A 100 10.44 -14.40 1.40
C GLY A 100 10.05 -15.50 2.37
N LYS A 101 10.06 -16.75 1.91
CA LYS A 101 9.74 -17.91 2.76
C LYS A 101 10.52 -19.15 2.35
N ARG A 102 10.89 -19.96 3.33
CA ARG A 102 11.51 -21.27 3.17
C ARG A 102 10.57 -22.34 3.71
N TRP A 103 10.30 -23.35 2.90
CA TRP A 103 9.37 -24.43 3.22
C TRP A 103 10.06 -25.74 3.60
N VAL A 104 11.39 -25.81 3.46
CA VAL A 104 12.19 -27.02 3.71
C VAL A 104 13.34 -26.77 4.67
N LEU A 105 13.71 -27.80 5.41
CA LEU A 105 14.85 -27.86 6.31
C LEU A 105 15.86 -28.93 5.84
N PRO A 106 17.14 -28.83 6.26
CA PRO A 106 18.10 -29.90 6.00
C PRO A 106 17.61 -31.21 6.63
N GLY A 107 17.65 -32.29 5.87
CA GLY A 107 17.11 -33.60 6.26
C GLY A 107 15.71 -33.88 5.71
N ASP A 108 14.95 -32.86 5.26
CA ASP A 108 13.62 -33.07 4.69
C ASP A 108 13.72 -33.78 3.33
N ARG A 109 12.75 -34.65 3.06
CA ARG A 109 12.56 -35.26 1.73
C ARG A 109 11.56 -34.43 0.94
N ILE A 110 11.95 -34.02 -0.27
CA ILE A 110 11.13 -33.22 -1.18
C ILE A 110 10.87 -33.99 -2.47
N GLU A 111 9.68 -33.83 -3.05
CA GLU A 111 9.32 -34.40 -4.34
C GLU A 111 9.54 -33.43 -5.51
N ALA A 112 9.62 -33.96 -6.73
CA ALA A 112 9.70 -33.13 -7.93
C ALA A 112 8.46 -32.23 -8.06
N GLY A 113 8.66 -30.93 -8.29
CA GLY A 113 7.60 -29.93 -8.38
C GLY A 113 7.19 -29.31 -7.04
N GLN A 114 7.52 -29.93 -5.90
CA GLN A 114 7.25 -29.36 -4.58
C GLN A 114 8.09 -28.09 -4.38
N THR A 115 7.45 -27.03 -3.88
CA THR A 115 8.09 -25.73 -3.62
C THR A 115 8.95 -25.78 -2.36
N ALA A 116 10.23 -25.40 -2.50
CA ALA A 116 11.19 -25.32 -1.41
C ALA A 116 11.36 -23.88 -0.88
N PHE A 117 11.36 -22.89 -1.79
CA PHE A 117 11.54 -21.48 -1.46
C PHE A 117 10.52 -20.61 -2.19
N THR A 118 10.17 -19.47 -1.59
CA THR A 118 9.43 -18.40 -2.24
C THR A 118 10.31 -17.15 -2.23
N LEU A 119 10.67 -16.66 -3.40
CA LEU A 119 11.46 -15.45 -3.60
C LEU A 119 10.54 -14.28 -3.92
N ASN A 120 10.78 -13.12 -3.30
CA ASN A 120 10.13 -11.86 -3.64
C ASN A 120 11.08 -11.04 -4.52
N ARG A 121 10.62 -10.66 -5.71
CA ARG A 121 11.42 -9.87 -6.66
C ARG A 121 11.50 -8.42 -6.17
N GLY A 122 12.70 -7.99 -5.78
CA GLY A 122 12.91 -6.68 -5.14
C GLY A 122 12.89 -5.49 -6.10
N THR A 123 13.05 -5.70 -7.41
CA THR A 123 13.07 -4.64 -8.43
C THR A 123 11.68 -4.15 -8.82
N ASP A 124 10.66 -5.01 -8.69
CA ASP A 124 9.32 -4.79 -9.22
C ASP A 124 8.31 -4.79 -8.07
N ILE A 125 8.38 -3.72 -7.26
CA ILE A 125 7.47 -3.48 -6.15
C ILE A 125 6.45 -2.44 -6.58
N TRP A 126 5.17 -2.70 -6.31
CA TRP A 126 4.07 -1.75 -6.51
C TRP A 126 3.27 -1.58 -5.23
N VAL A 127 2.45 -0.54 -5.16
CA VAL A 127 1.47 -0.40 -4.09
C VAL A 127 0.17 -1.05 -4.55
N ALA A 128 -0.22 -2.14 -3.89
CA ALA A 128 -1.53 -2.75 -4.01
C ALA A 128 -2.51 -1.95 -3.17
N VAL A 129 -3.59 -1.46 -3.78
CA VAL A 129 -4.61 -0.65 -3.13
C VAL A 129 -5.95 -1.31 -3.31
N TYR A 130 -6.73 -1.43 -2.24
CA TYR A 130 -8.06 -2.02 -2.31
C TYR A 130 -9.09 -0.91 -2.08
N LEU A 131 -9.60 -0.36 -3.18
CA LEU A 131 -10.51 0.78 -3.10
C LEU A 131 -11.96 0.32 -2.97
N GLU A 132 -12.74 0.96 -2.10
CA GLU A 132 -14.19 0.75 -2.05
C GLU A 132 -14.85 1.08 -3.39
N GLU A 133 -15.74 0.21 -3.86
CA GLU A 133 -16.48 0.38 -5.13
C GLU A 133 -17.19 1.73 -5.23
N THR A 134 -17.64 2.29 -4.10
CA THR A 134 -18.31 3.60 -4.03
C THR A 134 -17.45 4.75 -4.54
N LYS A 135 -16.11 4.62 -4.46
CA LYS A 135 -15.13 5.64 -4.86
C LYS A 135 -14.58 5.40 -6.27
N PHE A 136 -15.00 4.34 -6.96
CA PHE A 136 -14.46 3.92 -8.25
C PHE A 136 -14.75 4.89 -9.40
N LYS A 137 -15.88 5.60 -9.37
CA LYS A 137 -16.31 6.52 -10.44
C LYS A 137 -15.32 7.65 -10.74
N GLU A 138 -14.43 7.92 -9.81
CA GLU A 138 -13.44 9.01 -9.86
C GLU A 138 -12.03 8.48 -10.18
N ILE A 139 -11.88 7.17 -10.49
CA ILE A 139 -10.59 6.52 -10.74
C ILE A 139 -10.40 6.17 -12.22
N TYR A 140 -9.21 6.51 -12.74
CA TYR A 140 -8.81 6.22 -14.12
C TYR A 140 -7.35 5.75 -14.21
N LEU A 141 -7.02 5.04 -15.28
CA LEU A 141 -5.65 4.64 -15.57
C LEU A 141 -4.79 5.88 -15.86
N GLY A 142 -3.57 5.90 -15.32
CA GLY A 142 -2.60 7.00 -15.45
C GLY A 142 -2.73 8.09 -14.40
N GLN A 143 -3.77 8.04 -13.56
CA GLN A 143 -4.02 9.03 -12.51
C GLN A 143 -2.86 9.08 -11.50
N LYS A 144 -2.49 10.30 -11.09
CA LYS A 144 -1.42 10.51 -10.13
C LYS A 144 -1.85 10.11 -8.74
N ALA A 145 -0.94 9.48 -8.02
CA ALA A 145 -1.13 9.10 -6.64
C ALA A 145 0.11 9.43 -5.82
N GLN A 146 -0.12 9.92 -4.62
CA GLN A 146 0.89 10.12 -3.59
C GLN A 146 0.61 9.13 -2.47
N PHE A 147 1.65 8.53 -1.92
CA PHE A 147 1.49 7.62 -0.80
C PHE A 147 2.63 7.74 0.20
N THR A 148 2.33 7.40 1.44
CA THR A 148 3.29 7.34 2.54
C THR A 148 3.30 5.93 3.07
N LEU A 149 4.47 5.48 3.53
CA LEU A 149 4.60 4.17 4.19
C LEU A 149 4.63 4.40 5.69
N ASP A 150 3.95 3.56 6.46
CA ASP A 150 3.89 3.71 7.93
C ASP A 150 5.29 3.64 8.56
N ALA A 151 6.21 2.91 7.93
CA ALA A 151 7.61 2.82 8.34
C ALA A 151 8.44 4.08 8.01
N TYR A 152 7.97 4.93 7.10
CA TYR A 152 8.70 6.10 6.58
C TYR A 152 7.78 7.33 6.52
N ASP A 153 7.41 7.84 7.70
CA ASP A 153 6.50 8.97 7.89
C ASP A 153 6.95 10.30 7.25
N LYS A 154 8.26 10.50 7.06
CA LYS A 154 8.82 11.71 6.42
C LYS A 154 9.14 11.54 4.93
N LEU A 155 8.79 10.39 4.34
CA LEU A 155 8.96 10.15 2.92
C LEU A 155 7.60 10.13 2.23
N THR A 156 7.48 10.93 1.18
CA THR A 156 6.32 10.91 0.29
C THR A 156 6.74 10.27 -1.02
N PHE A 157 6.03 9.23 -1.42
CA PHE A 157 6.24 8.53 -2.66
C PHE A 157 5.21 8.99 -3.69
N GLU A 158 5.64 9.21 -4.91
CA GLU A 158 4.77 9.54 -6.04
C GLU A 158 4.71 8.37 -7.02
N GLY A 159 3.53 8.17 -7.59
CA GLY A 159 3.25 7.08 -8.51
C GLY A 159 2.06 7.37 -9.41
N ARG A 160 1.75 6.40 -10.28
CA ARG A 160 0.54 6.43 -11.11
C ARG A 160 -0.22 5.13 -11.03
N VAL A 161 -1.55 5.22 -11.10
CA VAL A 161 -2.42 4.05 -11.24
C VAL A 161 -2.16 3.43 -12.61
N TYR A 162 -1.60 2.23 -12.67
CA TYR A 162 -1.31 1.53 -13.92
C TYR A 162 -2.16 0.28 -14.15
N TYR A 163 -2.84 -0.19 -13.10
CA TYR A 163 -3.73 -1.32 -13.18
C TYR A 163 -4.98 -1.06 -12.36
N ILE A 164 -6.12 -1.40 -12.95
CA ILE A 164 -7.42 -1.42 -12.30
C ILE A 164 -7.94 -2.85 -12.47
N GLY A 165 -8.27 -3.49 -11.35
CA GLY A 165 -8.81 -4.83 -11.36
C GLY A 165 -10.22 -4.84 -11.90
N ASP A 166 -10.41 -5.58 -12.99
CA ASP A 166 -11.73 -5.89 -13.53
C ASP A 166 -12.21 -7.22 -12.93
N ASN A 167 -12.86 -7.15 -11.76
CA ASN A 167 -13.43 -8.33 -11.12
C ASN A 167 -14.81 -8.64 -11.74
N THR A 168 -14.86 -9.10 -12.98
CA THR A 168 -16.02 -9.83 -13.55
C THR A 168 -16.02 -11.31 -13.14
N ALA A 169 -15.34 -11.68 -12.04
CA ALA A 169 -15.29 -13.07 -11.55
C ALA A 169 -16.67 -13.64 -11.16
N SER A 170 -17.69 -12.80 -10.99
CA SER A 170 -19.08 -13.22 -10.76
C SER A 170 -19.77 -13.78 -12.02
N GLU A 171 -19.31 -13.49 -13.24
CA GLU A 171 -19.90 -14.05 -14.47
C GLU A 171 -19.46 -15.50 -14.74
N PHE A 172 -18.38 -15.96 -14.12
CA PHE A 172 -17.82 -17.29 -14.33
C PHE A 172 -18.20 -18.32 -13.25
N ALA A 173 -19.07 -17.95 -12.31
CA ALA A 173 -19.56 -18.86 -11.29
C ALA A 173 -20.72 -19.72 -11.85
N LEU A 174 -20.45 -21.02 -12.08
CA LEU A 174 -21.48 -22.01 -12.46
C LEU A 174 -22.58 -22.19 -11.41
N VAL A 175 -22.33 -21.73 -10.18
CA VAL A 175 -23.31 -21.65 -9.10
C VAL A 175 -23.27 -20.22 -8.56
N PRO A 176 -24.28 -19.37 -8.83
CA PRO A 176 -24.36 -18.07 -8.20
C PRO A 176 -24.43 -18.24 -6.67
N PRO A 177 -23.80 -17.36 -5.88
CA PRO A 177 -23.94 -17.40 -4.43
C PRO A 177 -25.42 -17.25 -4.07
N ASN A 178 -26.01 -18.36 -3.60
CA ASN A 178 -27.39 -18.40 -3.13
C ASN A 178 -27.45 -17.76 -1.74
N ASN A 179 -27.79 -16.48 -1.67
CA ASN A 179 -28.03 -15.75 -0.43
C ASN A 179 -29.39 -16.15 0.22
N ALA A 180 -29.60 -17.46 0.44
CA ALA A 180 -30.88 -18.06 0.84
C ALA A 180 -31.25 -17.92 2.33
N SER A 181 -30.78 -16.90 3.04
CA SER A 181 -31.03 -16.78 4.50
C SER A 181 -31.46 -15.39 4.97
N GLY A 182 -31.86 -14.50 4.07
CA GLY A 182 -32.60 -13.27 4.43
C GLY A 182 -31.81 -12.24 5.24
N ASN A 183 -30.49 -12.40 5.39
CA ASN A 183 -29.63 -11.42 6.05
C ASN A 183 -28.85 -10.64 4.98
N PHE A 184 -29.43 -9.54 4.51
CA PHE A 184 -28.81 -8.64 3.54
C PHE A 184 -27.81 -7.70 4.25
N THR A 185 -26.63 -8.21 4.59
CA THR A 185 -25.51 -7.32 4.90
C THR A 185 -24.83 -6.95 3.58
N LYS A 186 -24.96 -5.69 3.15
CA LYS A 186 -24.24 -5.16 1.99
C LYS A 186 -22.74 -5.22 2.30
N VAL A 187 -22.06 -6.25 1.81
CA VAL A 187 -20.60 -6.29 1.81
C VAL A 187 -20.10 -5.27 0.79
N THR A 188 -19.27 -4.32 1.23
CA THR A 188 -18.64 -3.37 0.32
C THR A 188 -17.60 -4.11 -0.50
N GLN A 189 -17.83 -4.21 -1.81
CA GLN A 189 -16.84 -4.79 -2.69
C GLN A 189 -15.65 -3.82 -2.81
N ARG A 190 -14.45 -4.40 -2.87
CA ARG A 190 -13.20 -3.65 -3.04
C ARG A 190 -12.60 -3.97 -4.40
N ILE A 191 -12.19 -2.93 -5.10
CA ILE A 191 -11.57 -3.00 -6.42
C ILE A 191 -10.06 -2.87 -6.23
N PRO A 192 -9.27 -3.90 -6.59
CA PRO A 192 -7.83 -3.85 -6.46
C PRO A 192 -7.25 -2.93 -7.54
N LEU A 193 -6.44 -1.97 -7.13
CA LEU A 193 -5.66 -1.09 -7.99
C LEU A 193 -4.18 -1.37 -7.75
N LYS A 194 -3.35 -1.15 -8.76
CA LYS A 194 -1.89 -1.12 -8.58
C LYS A 194 -1.33 0.23 -8.99
N ILE A 195 -0.47 0.76 -8.13
CA ILE A 195 0.17 2.05 -8.29
C ILE A 195 1.68 1.82 -8.41
N SER A 196 2.30 2.45 -9.40
CA SER A 196 3.75 2.40 -9.61
C SER A 196 4.48 3.24 -8.56
N ILE A 197 5.77 3.01 -8.39
CA ILE A 197 6.63 3.83 -7.53
C ILE A 197 7.61 4.56 -8.45
N ASP A 198 7.32 5.83 -8.73
CA ASP A 198 8.06 6.60 -9.74
C ASP A 198 9.12 7.50 -9.10
N ARG A 199 8.79 8.15 -7.99
CA ARG A 199 9.65 9.12 -7.31
C ARG A 199 9.47 9.05 -5.80
N VAL A 200 10.55 9.37 -5.08
CA VAL A 200 10.55 9.53 -3.61
C VAL A 200 11.01 10.93 -3.26
N GLU A 201 10.18 11.67 -2.53
CA GLU A 201 10.46 12.99 -1.98
C GLU A 201 10.54 12.95 -0.46
N GLY A 202 11.28 13.88 0.14
CA GLY A 202 11.48 13.95 1.60
C GLY A 202 12.95 13.97 2.01
N ASP A 203 13.21 13.57 3.25
CA ASP A 203 14.52 13.64 3.90
C ASP A 203 15.59 12.77 3.21
N ASP A 204 16.71 13.38 2.82
CA ASP A 204 17.78 12.68 2.09
C ASP A 204 18.49 11.62 2.96
N GLY A 205 18.49 11.79 4.28
CA GLY A 205 19.04 10.82 5.23
C GLY A 205 18.21 9.53 5.29
N GLN A 206 16.88 9.64 5.23
CA GLN A 206 16.00 8.48 5.12
C GLN A 206 16.04 7.85 3.74
N LYS A 207 16.10 8.62 2.64
CA LYS A 207 16.19 8.12 1.26
C LYS A 207 17.34 7.12 1.07
N ALA A 208 18.51 7.41 1.62
CA ALA A 208 19.68 6.55 1.51
C ALA A 208 19.54 5.18 2.23
N ARG A 209 18.56 5.05 3.14
CA ARG A 209 18.34 3.86 3.97
C ARG A 209 16.99 3.18 3.69
N VAL A 210 16.26 3.62 2.66
CA VAL A 210 14.96 3.04 2.33
C VAL A 210 15.18 1.59 1.87
N LYS A 211 14.61 0.67 2.64
CA LYS A 211 14.40 -0.71 2.21
C LYS A 211 12.91 -0.91 2.01
N LEU A 212 12.49 -1.10 0.77
CA LEU A 212 11.11 -1.47 0.43
C LEU A 212 10.94 -2.98 0.59
N VAL A 213 9.87 -3.38 1.27
CA VAL A 213 9.57 -4.76 1.63
C VAL A 213 8.10 -4.99 1.35
N SER A 214 7.80 -6.09 0.67
CA SER A 214 6.44 -6.56 0.42
C SER A 214 5.72 -6.79 1.75
N GLY A 215 4.50 -6.27 1.87
CA GLY A 215 3.66 -6.36 3.07
C GLY A 215 3.69 -5.12 3.97
N MET A 216 4.51 -4.11 3.68
CA MET A 216 4.42 -2.83 4.40
C MET A 216 3.11 -2.11 4.10
N SER A 217 2.44 -1.62 5.14
CA SER A 217 1.26 -0.77 5.03
C SER A 217 1.58 0.57 4.41
N ALA A 218 0.66 1.04 3.58
CA ALA A 218 0.74 2.31 2.88
C ALA A 218 -0.57 3.08 3.04
N THR A 219 -0.47 4.40 3.18
CA THR A 219 -1.61 5.31 3.06
C THR A 219 -1.52 6.02 1.73
N VAL A 220 -2.58 5.93 0.91
CA VAL A 220 -2.58 6.41 -0.48
C VAL A 220 -3.58 7.56 -0.65
N LYS A 221 -3.16 8.58 -1.39
CA LYS A 221 -3.95 9.72 -1.84
C LYS A 221 -3.91 9.80 -3.36
N ILE A 222 -5.03 9.53 -4.01
CA ILE A 222 -5.16 9.59 -5.48
C ILE A 222 -5.80 10.93 -5.86
N GLU A 223 -5.21 11.68 -6.80
CA GLU A 223 -5.71 12.98 -7.27
C GLU A 223 -7.00 12.81 -8.07
N LYS A 224 -8.12 13.39 -7.62
CA LYS A 224 -9.38 13.43 -8.38
C LYS A 224 -9.24 14.32 -9.60
N GLU A 225 -9.85 13.91 -10.70
CA GLU A 225 -10.00 14.73 -11.91
C GLU A 225 -11.23 15.64 -11.83
#